data_AF-A0A197JN11-F1
#
_entry.id   AF-A0A197JN11-F1
#
_cell.length_a   1.000
_cell.length_b   1.000
_cell.length_c   1.000
_cell.angle_alpha   90.00
_cell.angle_beta   90.00
_cell.angle_gamma   90.00
#
_symmetry.space_group_name_H-M   'P 1'
#
loop_
_entity.id
_entity.type
_entity.pdbx_description
1 polymer ?
#
loop_
_entity_poly.entity_id
_entity_poly.type
_entity_poly.pdbx_seq_one_letter_code
_entity_poly.pdbx_strand_id
1 'polypeptide(L)'
;MTQLQALRGQIKFAYHRILDLERIEANYLRTFQIQLDEPNGEVLFDASPSNQDDRDRLYNVRNQIYDVAFNHACLIESLQEIDAILADKLRSSVARSMLQRFHQLRREVRAYLAQQGAAMQAGLNNANKNHLLMAKIAQSFNFATGH
;
A
#
# COMPACT_ATOMS: atom_id res chain seq x y z
N MET A 1 18.85 -12.57 -26.16
CA MET A 1 18.45 -11.58 -25.14
C MET A 1 19.32 -11.83 -23.92
N THR A 2 20.07 -10.85 -23.42
CA THR A 2 20.97 -11.07 -22.27
C THR A 2 20.15 -11.20 -20.98
N GLN A 3 20.63 -11.96 -19.99
CA GLN A 3 19.96 -12.14 -18.69
C GLN A 3 19.61 -10.80 -18.02
N LEU A 4 20.49 -9.80 -18.15
CA LEU A 4 20.26 -8.44 -17.70
C LEU A 4 19.09 -7.73 -18.40
N GLN A 5 18.93 -7.94 -19.72
CA GLN A 5 17.82 -7.35 -20.47
C GLN A 5 16.47 -7.95 -20.04
N ALA A 6 16.42 -9.26 -19.80
CA ALA A 6 15.22 -9.93 -19.31
C ALA A 6 14.81 -9.43 -17.92
N LEU A 7 15.78 -9.32 -16.99
CA LEU A 7 15.54 -8.83 -15.63
C LEU A 7 15.03 -7.38 -15.62
N ARG A 8 15.65 -6.50 -16.41
CA ARG A 8 15.19 -5.11 -16.57
C ARG A 8 13.77 -5.02 -17.14
N GLY A 9 13.41 -5.92 -18.06
CA GLY A 9 12.06 -6.01 -18.60
C GLY A 9 11.03 -6.37 -17.51
N GLN A 10 11.33 -7.36 -16.67
CA GLN A 10 10.47 -7.79 -15.57
C GLN A 10 10.31 -6.71 -14.50
N ILE A 11 11.39 -6.03 -14.11
CA ILE A 11 11.35 -4.91 -13.15
C ILE A 11 10.43 -3.79 -13.67
N LYS A 12 10.61 -3.40 -14.93
CA LYS A 12 9.74 -2.39 -15.56
C LYS A 12 8.29 -2.85 -15.60
N PHE A 13 8.03 -4.10 -15.95
CA PHE A 13 6.67 -4.63 -15.98
C PHE A 13 6.01 -4.56 -14.60
N ALA A 14 6.70 -5.02 -13.54
CA ALA A 14 6.20 -4.95 -12.18
C ALA A 14 5.94 -3.51 -11.74
N TYR A 15 6.84 -2.58 -12.06
CA TYR A 15 6.67 -1.16 -11.77
C TYR A 15 5.40 -0.56 -12.42
N HIS A 16 5.18 -0.78 -13.73
CA HIS A 16 3.98 -0.27 -14.39
C HIS A 16 2.70 -0.91 -13.84
N ARG A 17 2.75 -2.21 -13.51
CA ARG A 17 1.62 -2.88 -12.89
C ARG A 17 1.25 -2.28 -11.53
N ILE A 18 2.25 -1.87 -10.73
CA ILE A 18 2.01 -1.14 -9.48
C ILE A 18 1.31 0.18 -9.77
N LEU A 19 1.79 0.99 -10.73
CA LEU A 19 1.16 2.26 -11.09
C LEU A 19 -0.31 2.10 -11.53
N ASP A 20 -0.62 1.06 -12.31
CA ASP A 20 -1.98 0.78 -12.72
C ASP A 20 -2.88 0.44 -11.53
N LEU A 21 -2.40 -0.39 -10.61
CA LEU A 21 -3.12 -0.74 -9.39
C LEU A 21 -3.28 0.46 -8.44
N GLU A 22 -2.28 1.34 -8.35
CA GLU A 22 -2.35 2.58 -7.57
C GLU A 22 -3.40 3.54 -8.09
N ARG A 23 -3.58 3.60 -9.42
CA ARG A 23 -4.67 4.36 -10.02
C ARG A 23 -6.04 3.82 -9.64
N ILE A 24 -6.18 2.49 -9.59
CA ILE A 24 -7.40 1.83 -9.14
C ILE A 24 -7.62 2.08 -7.65
N GLU A 25 -6.58 1.96 -6.83
CA GLU A 25 -6.61 2.28 -5.39
C GLU A 25 -7.09 3.71 -5.16
N ALA A 26 -6.55 4.69 -5.90
CA ALA A 26 -6.92 6.09 -5.78
C ALA A 26 -8.41 6.34 -6.08
N ASN A 27 -9.00 5.61 -7.02
CA ASN A 27 -10.43 5.71 -7.32
C ASN A 27 -11.29 5.23 -6.14
N TYR A 28 -10.95 4.09 -5.54
CA TYR A 28 -11.62 3.61 -4.34
C TYR A 28 -11.46 4.58 -3.17
N LEU A 29 -10.24 5.11 -2.98
CA LEU A 29 -9.97 6.05 -1.90
C LEU A 29 -10.81 7.30 -1.99
N ARG A 30 -11.00 7.88 -3.17
CA ARG A 30 -11.86 9.06 -3.36
C ARG A 30 -13.30 8.83 -2.88
N THR A 31 -13.81 7.59 -2.98
CA THR A 31 -15.15 7.24 -2.49
C THR A 31 -15.26 7.27 -0.96
N PHE A 32 -14.16 7.04 -0.24
CA PHE A 32 -14.13 7.00 1.22
C PHE A 32 -13.59 8.26 1.87
N GLN A 33 -13.13 9.24 1.08
CA GLN A 33 -12.62 10.50 1.60
C GLN A 33 -13.78 11.45 1.86
N ILE A 34 -14.22 11.52 3.12
CA ILE A 34 -15.10 12.57 3.58
C ILE A 34 -14.22 13.79 3.84
N GLN A 35 -14.38 14.83 3.02
CA GLN A 35 -13.80 16.14 3.35
C GLN A 35 -14.54 16.68 4.58
N LEU A 36 -13.81 16.91 5.66
CA LEU A 36 -14.35 17.65 6.80
C LEU A 36 -14.23 19.15 6.49
N ASP A 37 -15.28 19.92 6.78
CA ASP A 37 -15.29 21.39 6.71
C ASP A 37 -14.46 22.02 7.87
N GLU A 38 -13.29 21.46 8.17
CA GLU A 38 -12.37 21.98 9.17
C GLU A 38 -11.19 22.72 8.50
N PRO A 39 -10.64 23.77 9.14
CA PRO A 39 -9.56 24.60 8.57
C PRO A 39 -8.28 23.82 8.20
N ASN A 40 -8.16 22.60 8.74
CA ASN A 40 -6.98 21.76 8.67
C ASN A 40 -7.02 20.81 7.46
N GLY A 41 -8.16 20.72 6.76
CA GLY A 41 -8.35 19.80 5.64
C GLY A 41 -8.23 18.32 6.01
N GLU A 42 -8.57 17.95 7.25
CA GLU A 42 -8.52 16.56 7.67
C GLU A 42 -9.52 15.73 6.85
N VAL A 43 -9.00 14.68 6.22
CA VAL A 43 -9.79 13.75 5.42
C VAL A 43 -10.15 12.56 6.29
N LEU A 44 -11.43 12.43 6.62
CA LEU A 44 -11.91 11.31 7.39
C LEU A 44 -12.17 10.12 6.46
N PHE A 45 -11.69 8.95 6.85
CA PHE A 45 -11.95 7.72 6.11
C PHE A 45 -13.32 7.17 6.50
N ASP A 46 -14.23 7.03 5.52
CA ASP A 46 -15.57 6.51 5.76
C ASP A 46 -15.56 5.01 6.09
N ALA A 47 -15.68 4.73 7.38
CA ALA A 47 -15.73 3.40 7.95
C ALA A 47 -17.17 2.84 8.11
N SER A 48 -18.19 3.50 7.56
CA SER A 48 -19.59 3.07 7.66
C SER A 48 -19.84 1.68 7.06
N PRO A 49 -20.72 0.82 7.62
CA PRO A 49 -20.93 -0.54 7.13
C PRO A 49 -21.53 -0.59 5.72
N SER A 50 -22.24 0.45 5.30
CA SER A 50 -22.77 0.60 3.93
C SER A 50 -21.69 0.53 2.86
N ASN A 51 -20.45 0.86 3.22
CA ASN A 51 -19.30 0.88 2.32
C ASN A 51 -18.38 -0.34 2.47
N GLN A 52 -18.84 -1.39 3.14
CA GLN A 52 -18.03 -2.58 3.46
C GLN A 52 -17.52 -3.32 2.22
N ASP A 53 -18.36 -3.51 1.21
CA ASP A 53 -17.99 -4.24 -0.02
C ASP A 53 -16.89 -3.52 -0.80
N ASP A 54 -16.98 -2.18 -0.90
CA ASP A 54 -15.96 -1.41 -1.59
C ASP A 54 -14.65 -1.34 -0.79
N ARG A 55 -14.70 -1.37 0.55
CA ARG A 55 -13.49 -1.51 1.37
C ARG A 55 -12.82 -2.86 1.19
N ASP A 56 -13.59 -3.93 1.05
CA ASP A 56 -13.04 -5.26 0.77
C ASP A 56 -12.40 -5.30 -0.62
N ARG A 57 -12.97 -4.62 -1.62
CA ARG A 57 -12.34 -4.41 -2.94
C ARG A 57 -11.05 -3.60 -2.84
N LEU A 58 -11.06 -2.50 -2.09
CA LEU A 58 -9.86 -1.69 -1.83
C LEU A 58 -8.75 -2.53 -1.17
N TYR A 59 -9.10 -3.34 -0.18
CA TYR A 59 -8.16 -4.26 0.47
C TYR A 59 -7.55 -5.27 -0.52
N ASN A 60 -8.37 -5.84 -1.42
CA ASN A 60 -7.89 -6.77 -2.43
C ASN A 60 -6.93 -6.10 -3.42
N VAL A 61 -7.20 -4.87 -3.86
CA VAL A 61 -6.29 -4.10 -4.71
C VAL A 61 -4.98 -3.84 -3.98
N ARG A 62 -5.03 -3.46 -2.70
CA ARG A 62 -3.85 -3.22 -1.87
C ARG A 62 -2.98 -4.45 -1.66
N ASN A 63 -3.61 -5.62 -1.49
CA ASN A 63 -2.87 -6.88 -1.44
C ASN A 63 -2.15 -7.16 -2.77
N GLN A 64 -2.82 -6.96 -3.91
CA GLN A 64 -2.16 -7.10 -5.22
C GLN A 64 -0.99 -6.13 -5.38
N ILE A 65 -1.14 -4.87 -4.94
CA ILE A 65 -0.04 -3.90 -4.95
C ILE A 65 1.13 -4.42 -4.14
N TYR A 66 0.89 -4.91 -2.91
CA TYR A 66 1.94 -5.48 -2.07
C TYR A 66 2.63 -6.67 -2.74
N ASP A 67 1.87 -7.63 -3.28
CA ASP A 67 2.45 -8.84 -3.87
C ASP A 67 3.34 -8.49 -5.08
N VAL A 68 2.90 -7.55 -5.94
CA VAL A 68 3.70 -7.08 -7.08
C VAL A 68 4.90 -6.26 -6.61
N ALA A 69 4.75 -5.43 -5.58
CA ALA A 69 5.86 -4.66 -4.99
C ALA A 69 6.91 -5.56 -4.35
N PHE A 70 6.49 -6.64 -3.69
CA PHE A 70 7.40 -7.63 -3.12
C PHE A 70 8.18 -8.36 -4.22
N ASN A 71 7.50 -8.82 -5.27
CA ASN A 71 8.19 -9.40 -6.42
C ASN A 71 9.16 -8.40 -7.07
N HIS A 72 8.76 -7.13 -7.20
CA HIS A 72 9.66 -6.07 -7.67
C HIS A 72 10.91 -5.95 -6.78
N ALA A 73 10.76 -6.00 -5.45
CA ALA A 73 11.90 -5.95 -4.53
C ALA A 73 12.86 -7.14 -4.73
N CYS A 74 12.33 -8.37 -4.87
CA CYS A 74 13.14 -9.55 -5.16
C CYS A 74 13.91 -9.41 -6.49
N LEU A 75 13.27 -8.91 -7.54
CA LEU A 75 13.93 -8.67 -8.83
C LEU A 75 15.04 -7.62 -8.73
N ILE A 76 14.85 -6.60 -7.89
CA ILE A 76 15.86 -5.57 -7.61
C ILE A 76 17.04 -6.15 -6.83
N GLU A 77 16.81 -7.04 -5.86
CA GLU A 77 17.88 -7.74 -5.14
C GLU A 77 18.71 -8.59 -6.11
N SER A 78 18.06 -9.35 -6.99
CA SER A 78 18.78 -10.08 -8.05
C SER A 78 19.55 -9.16 -9.00
N LEU A 79 19.03 -7.96 -9.29
CA LEU A 79 19.75 -6.97 -10.10
C LEU A 79 20.95 -6.39 -9.35
N GLN A 80 20.86 -6.24 -8.02
CA GLN A 80 21.93 -5.67 -7.21
C GLN A 80 23.20 -6.53 -7.26
N GLU A 81 23.08 -7.85 -7.37
CA GLU A 81 24.20 -8.77 -7.55
C GLU A 81 24.94 -8.58 -8.89
N ILE A 82 24.28 -7.95 -9.88
CA ILE A 82 24.81 -7.73 -11.23
C ILE A 82 25.25 -6.26 -11.42
N ASP A 83 24.41 -5.31 -11.02
CA ASP A 83 24.59 -3.87 -11.18
C ASP A 83 23.92 -3.12 -10.01
N ALA A 84 24.70 -2.92 -8.94
CA ALA A 84 24.22 -2.27 -7.71
C ALA A 84 23.74 -0.82 -7.93
N ILE A 85 24.39 -0.07 -8.83
CA ILE A 85 24.05 1.34 -9.09
C ILE A 85 22.69 1.43 -9.79
N LEU A 86 22.44 0.55 -10.76
CA LEU A 86 21.15 0.50 -11.45
C LEU A 86 20.04 -0.01 -10.53
N ALA A 87 20.31 -1.02 -9.70
CA ALA A 87 19.36 -1.56 -8.74
C ALA A 87 18.88 -0.48 -7.75
N ASP A 88 19.79 0.32 -7.20
CA ASP A 88 19.45 1.36 -6.22
C ASP A 88 18.54 2.43 -6.83
N LYS A 89 18.83 2.89 -8.05
CA LYS A 89 18.00 3.87 -8.79
C LYS A 89 16.57 3.39 -9.01
N LEU A 90 16.37 2.09 -9.24
CA LEU A 90 15.06 1.50 -9.53
C LEU A 90 14.29 1.13 -8.26
N ARG A 91 14.96 0.97 -7.11
CA ARG A 91 14.34 0.60 -5.83
C ARG A 91 13.50 1.72 -5.22
N SER A 92 14.01 2.96 -5.20
CA SER A 92 13.55 3.98 -4.25
C SER A 92 12.10 4.47 -4.47
N SER A 93 11.55 4.32 -5.68
CA SER A 93 10.17 4.76 -5.97
C SER A 93 9.14 3.82 -5.34
N VAL A 94 9.25 2.51 -5.58
CA VAL A 94 8.32 1.51 -5.06
C VAL A 94 8.37 1.45 -3.52
N ALA A 95 9.58 1.50 -2.95
CA ALA A 95 9.74 1.51 -1.49
C ALA A 95 9.05 2.72 -0.83
N ARG A 96 9.18 3.92 -1.42
CA ARG A 96 8.49 5.13 -0.91
C ARG A 96 6.97 5.01 -1.00
N SER A 97 6.44 4.46 -2.09
CA SER A 97 5.01 4.19 -2.21
C SER A 97 4.52 3.24 -1.10
N MET A 98 5.24 2.14 -0.82
CA MET A 98 4.86 1.22 0.24
C MET A 98 4.86 1.89 1.63
N LEU A 99 5.83 2.78 1.90
CA LEU A 99 5.87 3.54 3.15
C LEU A 99 4.68 4.51 3.28
N GLN A 100 4.35 5.24 2.21
CA GLN A 100 3.18 6.12 2.20
C GLN A 100 1.90 5.34 2.49
N ARG A 101 1.76 4.15 1.89
CA ARG A 101 0.62 3.25 2.12
C ARG A 101 0.58 2.73 3.54
N PHE A 102 1.72 2.37 4.14
CA PHE A 102 1.78 2.00 5.56
C PHE A 102 1.24 3.11 6.47
N HIS A 103 1.66 4.36 6.24
CA HIS A 103 1.17 5.50 7.02
C HIS A 103 -0.32 5.77 6.80
N GLN A 104 -0.80 5.59 5.57
CA GLN A 104 -2.22 5.71 5.27
C GLN A 104 -3.04 4.65 6.02
N LEU A 105 -2.65 3.37 5.93
CA LEU A 105 -3.32 2.27 6.65
C LEU A 105 -3.34 2.52 8.16
N ARG A 106 -2.26 3.07 8.72
CA ARG A 106 -2.20 3.46 10.14
C ARG A 106 -3.23 4.52 10.51
N ARG A 107 -3.46 5.52 9.65
CA ARG A 107 -4.51 6.53 9.87
C ARG A 107 -5.90 5.91 9.79
N GLU A 108 -6.14 5.04 8.81
CA GLU A 108 -7.41 4.34 8.64
C GLU A 108 -7.73 3.46 9.86
N VAL A 109 -6.76 2.67 10.36
CA VAL A 109 -6.90 1.91 11.62
C VAL A 109 -7.33 2.82 12.77
N ARG A 110 -6.67 3.96 12.97
CA ARG A 110 -7.04 4.90 14.03
C ARG A 110 -8.46 5.42 13.88
N ALA A 111 -8.90 5.73 12.66
CA ALA A 111 -10.26 6.16 12.39
C ALA A 111 -11.28 5.06 12.76
N TYR A 112 -11.02 3.81 12.38
CA TYR A 112 -11.87 2.67 12.79
C TYR A 112 -11.94 2.51 14.31
N LEU A 113 -10.81 2.67 15.02
CA LEU A 113 -10.76 2.55 16.48
C LEU A 113 -11.47 3.72 17.18
N ALA A 114 -11.35 4.95 16.67
CA ALA A 114 -11.99 6.13 17.27
C ALA A 114 -13.52 6.08 17.18
N GLN A 115 -14.08 5.47 16.13
CA GLN A 115 -15.53 5.29 15.97
C GLN A 115 -16.11 4.20 16.90
N GLN A 116 -15.29 3.46 17.65
CA GLN A 116 -15.72 2.34 18.52
C GLN A 116 -16.53 2.75 19.76
N GLY A 117 -16.77 4.04 19.98
CA GLY A 117 -17.75 4.49 20.98
C GLY A 117 -19.18 3.99 20.70
N ALA A 118 -19.48 3.53 19.49
CA ALA A 118 -20.80 2.99 19.14
C ALA A 118 -20.77 1.89 18.05
N ALA A 119 -20.75 0.63 18.48
CA ALA A 119 -21.51 -0.48 17.84
C ALA A 119 -21.19 -0.97 16.40
N MET A 120 -19.94 -1.17 15.95
CA MET A 120 -19.70 -1.76 14.61
C MET A 120 -18.59 -2.83 14.50
N GLN A 121 -18.99 -4.10 14.53
CA GLN A 121 -18.16 -5.29 14.24
C GLN A 121 -17.53 -5.28 12.82
N ALA A 122 -18.19 -4.64 11.85
CA ALA A 122 -17.72 -4.61 10.45
C ALA A 122 -16.46 -3.74 10.26
N GLY A 123 -16.36 -2.61 10.98
CA GLY A 123 -15.17 -1.76 10.96
C GLY A 123 -13.94 -2.45 11.56
N LEU A 124 -14.14 -3.30 12.57
CA LEU A 124 -13.08 -4.11 13.19
C LEU A 124 -12.42 -5.09 12.20
N ASN A 125 -13.19 -5.70 11.30
CA ASN A 125 -12.64 -6.62 10.29
C ASN A 125 -11.66 -5.90 9.36
N ASN A 126 -12.02 -4.71 8.86
CA ASN A 126 -11.12 -3.91 8.01
C ASN A 126 -9.91 -3.39 8.78
N ALA A 127 -10.07 -3.00 10.04
CA ALA A 127 -8.95 -2.64 10.90
C ALA A 127 -7.94 -3.80 11.02
N ASN A 128 -8.42 -5.03 11.25
CA ASN A 128 -7.57 -6.22 11.32
C ASN A 128 -6.87 -6.51 9.98
N LYS A 129 -7.59 -6.43 8.85
CA LYS A 129 -7.01 -6.56 7.51
C LYS A 129 -5.90 -5.53 7.26
N ASN A 130 -6.13 -4.27 7.62
CA ASN A 130 -5.14 -3.21 7.49
C ASN A 130 -3.92 -3.46 8.40
N HIS A 131 -4.12 -3.92 9.64
CA HIS A 131 -3.04 -4.32 10.53
C HIS A 131 -2.17 -5.44 9.93
N LEU A 132 -2.79 -6.48 9.38
CA LEU A 132 -2.07 -7.58 8.74
C LEU A 132 -1.25 -7.10 7.54
N LEU A 133 -1.83 -6.23 6.70
CA LEU A 133 -1.11 -5.66 5.55
C LEU A 133 0.05 -4.75 5.99
N MET A 134 -0.14 -3.95 7.04
CA MET A 134 0.93 -3.15 7.64
C MET A 134 2.08 -4.03 8.13
N ALA A 135 1.78 -5.17 8.78
CA ALA A 135 2.80 -6.11 9.25
C ALA A 135 3.58 -6.73 8.07
N LYS A 136 2.88 -7.17 7.00
CA LYS A 136 3.52 -7.66 5.77
C LYS A 136 4.45 -6.61 5.15
N ILE A 137 3.98 -5.37 5.03
CA ILE A 137 4.76 -4.24 4.51
C ILE A 137 6.00 -4.03 5.38
N ALA A 138 5.84 -3.92 6.70
CA ALA A 138 6.95 -3.69 7.64
C ALA A 138 8.01 -4.80 7.60
N GLN A 139 7.59 -6.07 7.54
CA GLN A 139 8.49 -7.21 7.48
C GLN A 139 9.33 -7.23 6.19
N SER A 140 8.69 -6.98 5.05
CA SER A 140 9.34 -7.13 3.74
C SER A 140 10.14 -5.91 3.29
N PHE A 141 9.80 -4.73 3.80
CA PHE A 141 10.42 -3.47 3.36
C PHE A 141 11.12 -2.72 4.49
N ASN A 142 11.37 -3.41 5.62
CA ASN A 142 12.09 -2.98 6.82
C ASN A 142 12.27 -1.46 6.91
N PHE A 143 11.16 -0.77 7.20
CA PHE A 143 11.17 0.69 7.22
C PHE A 143 11.86 1.15 8.48
N ALA A 144 13.00 1.80 8.30
CA ALA A 144 13.76 2.42 9.37
C ALA A 144 12.91 3.48 10.11
N THR A 145 12.21 3.03 11.15
CA THR A 145 12.10 3.79 12.40
C THR A 145 12.90 2.98 13.40
N GLY A 146 14.14 3.41 13.67
CA GLY A 146 14.99 2.78 14.66
C GLY A 146 14.23 2.56 15.97
N HIS A 147 14.14 1.29 16.35
CA HIS A 147 13.95 0.83 17.71
C HIS A 147 14.90 -0.36 17.88
#